data_AF-A0ABD4QA46-F1
#
_entry.id   AF-A0ABD4QA46-F1
#
_cell.length_a   1.000
_cell.length_b   1.000
_cell.length_c   1.000
_cell.angle_alpha   90.00
_cell.angle_beta   90.00
_cell.angle_gamma   90.00
#
_symmetry.space_group_name_H-M   'P 1'
#
loop_
_entity.id
_entity.type
_entity.pdbx_description
1 polymer ?
#
loop_
_entity_poly.entity_id
_entity_poly.type
_entity_poly.pdbx_seq_one_letter_code
_entity_poly.pdbx_strand_id
1 'polypeptide(L)'
;VRLRLADGSELIDGMGSWWAAIHGYRHPHLDAAAHRQVDTMSHVMFGGLTHAPAVELSTRLARMAPGELNKVFLADSGSVAVEVAAK
;
A
#
# COMPACT_ATOMS: atom_id res chain seq x y z
N VAL A 1 -14.08 9.22 -4.32
CA VAL A 1 -14.25 8.61 -5.65
C VAL A 1 -14.41 9.62 -6.79
N ARG A 2 -14.43 10.94 -6.53
CA ARG A 2 -14.51 11.95 -7.59
C ARG A 2 -13.14 12.45 -8.01
N LEU A 3 -12.96 12.67 -9.30
CA LEU A 3 -11.82 13.35 -9.92
C LEU A 3 -12.27 14.75 -10.32
N ARG A 4 -11.40 15.74 -10.12
CA ARG A 4 -11.63 17.11 -10.58
C ARG A 4 -10.68 17.41 -11.74
N LEU A 5 -11.23 17.76 -12.89
CA LEU A 5 -10.45 18.11 -14.07
C LEU A 5 -9.96 19.56 -14.00
N ALA A 6 -9.04 19.92 -14.90
CA ALA A 6 -8.45 21.25 -14.95
C ALA A 6 -9.47 22.36 -15.25
N ASP A 7 -10.53 22.04 -16.00
CA ASP A 7 -11.66 22.95 -16.27
C ASP A 7 -12.65 23.08 -15.10
N GLY A 8 -12.40 22.37 -13.99
CA GLY A 8 -13.21 22.37 -12.79
C GLY A 8 -14.35 21.35 -12.78
N SER A 9 -14.59 20.61 -13.88
CA SER A 9 -15.59 19.56 -13.93
C SER A 9 -15.24 18.37 -13.02
N GLU A 10 -16.27 17.66 -12.55
CA GLU A 10 -16.12 16.48 -11.69
C GLU A 10 -16.55 15.20 -12.42
N LEU A 11 -15.75 14.15 -12.29
CA LEU A 11 -16.04 12.81 -12.78
C LEU A 11 -16.08 11.82 -11.63
N ILE A 12 -16.98 10.83 -11.70
CA ILE A 12 -16.90 9.66 -10.84
C ILE A 12 -15.87 8.70 -11.46
N ASP A 13 -14.84 8.34 -10.70
CA ASP A 13 -13.96 7.25 -11.10
C ASP A 13 -14.62 5.89 -10.82
N GLY A 14 -15.09 5.23 -11.88
CA GLY A 14 -15.63 3.88 -11.82
C GLY A 14 -14.58 2.77 -11.84
N MET A 15 -13.31 3.10 -12.08
CA MET A 15 -12.22 2.13 -12.28
C MET A 15 -11.36 1.94 -11.03
N GLY A 16 -11.47 2.84 -10.05
CA GLY A 16 -10.64 2.84 -8.85
C GLY A 16 -9.15 3.03 -9.17
N SER A 17 -8.81 3.88 -10.14
CA SER A 17 -7.44 4.07 -10.66
C SER A 17 -6.70 2.74 -10.88
N TRP A 18 -7.23 1.93 -11.81
CA TRP A 18 -6.78 0.56 -12.03
C TRP A 18 -6.83 -0.29 -10.75
N TRP A 19 -8.02 -0.40 -10.17
CA TRP A 19 -8.36 -1.31 -9.06
C TRP A 19 -7.66 -1.02 -7.71
N ALA A 20 -6.80 0.00 -7.62
CA ALA A 20 -5.98 0.28 -6.44
C ALA A 20 -6.63 1.26 -5.44
N ALA A 21 -7.39 2.25 -5.91
CA ALA A 21 -7.94 3.33 -5.10
C ALA A 21 -9.28 2.98 -4.42
N ILE A 22 -9.34 1.86 -3.69
CA ILE A 22 -10.59 1.33 -3.10
C ILE A 22 -11.25 2.26 -2.07
N HIS A 23 -10.48 3.16 -1.45
CA HIS A 23 -10.97 4.16 -0.49
C HIS A 23 -11.21 5.54 -1.12
N GLY A 24 -11.10 5.63 -2.46
CA GLY A 24 -11.11 6.89 -3.19
C GLY A 24 -9.83 7.70 -3.01
N TYR A 25 -9.93 9.00 -3.28
CA TYR A 25 -8.79 9.93 -3.31
C TYR A 25 -8.77 10.83 -2.09
N ARG A 26 -7.57 11.22 -1.64
CA ARG A 26 -7.34 12.10 -0.48
C ARG A 26 -8.07 11.64 0.78
N HIS A 27 -8.00 10.34 1.07
CA HIS A 27 -8.64 9.79 2.25
C HIS A 27 -7.90 10.29 3.50
N PRO A 28 -8.54 11.05 4.42
CA PRO A 28 -7.83 11.76 5.50
C PRO A 28 -6.94 10.87 6.36
N HIS A 29 -7.37 9.64 6.62
CA HIS A 29 -6.58 8.67 7.37
C HIS A 29 -5.31 8.22 6.63
N LEU A 30 -5.37 8.04 5.31
CA LEU A 30 -4.23 7.60 4.50
C LEU A 30 -3.22 8.73 4.34
N ASP A 31 -3.69 9.93 4.00
CA ASP A 31 -2.85 11.13 3.89
C ASP A 31 -2.13 11.39 5.22
N ALA A 32 -2.85 11.34 6.35
CA ALA A 32 -2.25 11.54 7.66
C ALA A 32 -1.25 10.44 8.05
N ALA A 33 -1.49 9.17 7.67
CA ALA A 33 -0.55 8.08 7.92
C ALA A 33 0.75 8.24 7.10
N ALA A 34 0.63 8.62 5.82
CA ALA A 34 1.78 8.89 4.96
C ALA A 34 2.61 10.08 5.50
N HIS A 35 1.95 11.18 5.89
CA HIS A 35 2.63 12.34 6.48
C HIS A 35 3.38 11.98 7.77
N ARG A 36 2.72 11.31 8.74
CA ARG A 36 3.38 10.90 9.98
C ARG A 36 4.62 10.03 9.74
N GLN A 37 4.54 9.12 8.76
CA GLN A 37 5.67 8.24 8.47
C GLN A 37 6.81 8.99 7.76
N VAL A 38 6.52 9.82 6.75
CA VAL A 38 7.57 10.56 6.02
C VAL A 38 8.28 11.59 6.90
N ASP A 39 7.57 12.21 7.85
CA ASP A 39 8.16 13.13 8.83
C ASP A 39 9.08 12.41 9.82
N THR A 40 8.91 11.09 9.99
CA THR A 40 9.78 10.27 10.84
C THR A 40 10.94 9.68 10.04
N MET A 41 10.64 9.00 8.93
CA MET A 41 11.61 8.37 8.04
C MET A 41 10.95 7.95 6.72
N SER A 42 11.48 8.44 5.61
CA SER A 42 10.98 8.11 4.27
C SER A 42 11.35 6.69 3.82
N HIS A 43 12.58 6.25 4.10
CA HIS A 43 13.09 4.95 3.69
C HIS A 43 14.35 4.54 4.49
N VAL A 44 14.53 3.24 4.71
CA VAL A 44 15.77 2.62 5.19
C VAL A 44 15.92 1.26 4.53
N MET A 45 17.16 0.82 4.30
CA MET A 45 17.41 -0.51 3.77
C MET A 45 16.84 -1.60 4.71
N PHE A 46 16.27 -2.67 4.13
CA PHE A 46 15.68 -3.79 4.88
C PHE A 46 16.65 -4.98 5.06
N GLY A 47 17.88 -4.85 4.57
CA GLY A 47 18.93 -5.86 4.73
C GLY A 47 19.55 -5.80 6.12
N GLY A 48 19.11 -6.68 7.03
CA GLY A 48 19.60 -6.73 8.41
C GLY A 48 18.99 -5.68 9.35
N LEU A 49 18.08 -4.84 8.86
CA LEU A 49 17.34 -3.84 9.63
C LEU A 49 15.84 -4.07 9.48
N THR A 50 15.05 -3.53 10.42
CA THR A 50 13.59 -3.55 10.36
C THR A 50 12.99 -2.30 10.99
N HIS A 51 11.67 -2.12 10.86
CA HIS A 51 10.93 -1.01 11.44
C HIS A 51 9.49 -1.41 11.74
N ALA A 52 8.87 -0.75 12.71
CA ALA A 52 7.54 -1.10 13.22
C ALA A 52 6.45 -1.22 12.13
N PRO A 53 6.36 -0.32 11.12
CA PRO A 53 5.35 -0.44 10.07
C PRO A 53 5.43 -1.74 9.25
N ALA A 54 6.64 -2.25 8.98
CA ALA A 54 6.80 -3.50 8.24
C ALA A 54 6.30 -4.69 9.07
N VAL A 55 6.67 -4.72 10.37
CA VAL A 55 6.24 -5.78 11.29
C VAL A 55 4.72 -5.79 11.48
N GLU A 56 4.10 -4.62 11.68
CA GLU A 56 2.65 -4.52 11.85
C GLU A 56 1.91 -4.98 10.59
N LEU A 57 2.31 -4.49 9.42
CA LEU A 57 1.70 -4.86 8.14
C LEU A 57 1.83 -6.36 7.88
N SER A 58 3.05 -6.92 7.99
CA SER A 58 3.28 -8.35 7.77
C SER A 58 2.49 -9.23 8.74
N THR A 59 2.38 -8.82 10.00
CA THR A 59 1.59 -9.54 11.02
C THR A 59 0.10 -9.52 10.66
N ARG A 60 -0.43 -8.37 10.23
CA ARG A 60 -1.84 -8.25 9.83
C ARG A 60 -2.14 -9.08 8.58
N LEU A 61 -1.27 -9.02 7.57
CA LEU A 61 -1.41 -9.80 6.35
C LEU A 61 -1.39 -11.32 6.64
N ALA A 62 -0.44 -11.79 7.44
CA ALA A 62 -0.36 -13.21 7.82
C ALA A 62 -1.62 -13.71 8.56
N ARG A 63 -2.31 -12.84 9.33
CA ARG A 63 -3.57 -13.20 10.00
C ARG A 63 -4.77 -13.25 9.05
N MET A 64 -4.73 -12.49 7.96
CA MET A 64 -5.81 -12.44 6.97
C MET A 64 -5.66 -13.49 5.87
N ALA A 65 -4.45 -14.01 5.67
CA ALA A 65 -4.14 -14.97 4.64
C ALA A 65 -4.79 -16.34 4.93
N PRO A 66 -5.20 -17.09 3.89
CA PRO A 66 -5.86 -18.38 4.07
C PRO A 66 -4.86 -19.49 4.44
N GLY A 67 -5.37 -20.51 5.14
CA GLY A 67 -4.61 -21.72 5.44
C GLY A 67 -3.37 -21.45 6.29
N GLU A 68 -2.23 -21.98 5.86
CA GLU A 68 -0.96 -21.91 6.61
C GLU A 68 -0.04 -20.78 6.13
N LEU A 69 -0.54 -19.85 5.30
CA LEU A 69 0.24 -18.72 4.77
C LEU A 69 0.57 -17.69 5.87
N ASN A 70 1.68 -17.91 6.58
CA ASN A 70 2.08 -17.12 7.76
C ASN A 70 3.41 -16.37 7.61
N LYS A 71 3.97 -16.33 6.39
CA LYS A 71 5.20 -15.59 6.04
C LYS A 71 4.89 -14.54 4.97
N VAL A 72 5.51 -13.37 5.10
CA VAL A 72 5.31 -12.24 4.17
C VAL A 72 6.66 -11.81 3.63
N PHE A 73 6.76 -11.76 2.31
CA PHE A 73 7.86 -11.11 1.58
C PHE A 73 7.30 -9.85 0.92
N LEU A 74 7.90 -8.69 1.20
CA LEU A 74 7.45 -7.41 0.65
C LEU A 74 8.13 -7.15 -0.71
N ALA A 75 7.35 -6.68 -1.69
CA ALA A 75 7.83 -6.35 -3.02
C ALA A 75 7.20 -5.03 -3.50
N ASP A 76 7.89 -4.31 -4.39
CA ASP A 76 7.49 -2.96 -4.79
C ASP A 76 6.30 -2.92 -5.76
N SER A 77 6.01 -4.03 -6.44
CA SER A 77 4.90 -4.14 -7.40
C SER A 77 4.37 -5.56 -7.53
N GLY A 78 3.19 -5.69 -8.15
CA GLY A 78 2.59 -6.99 -8.43
C GLY A 78 3.46 -7.88 -9.33
N SER A 79 4.11 -7.32 -10.35
CA SER A 79 5.00 -8.08 -11.23
C SER A 79 6.23 -8.62 -10.49
N VAL A 80 6.86 -7.82 -9.63
CA VAL A 80 8.02 -8.27 -8.83
C VAL A 80 7.59 -9.33 -7.81
N ALA A 81 6.40 -9.20 -7.21
CA ALA A 81 5.86 -10.22 -6.31
C ALA A 81 5.67 -11.58 -7.03
N VAL A 82 5.19 -11.58 -8.27
CA VAL A 82 5.06 -12.79 -9.09
C VAL A 82 6.44 -13.38 -9.44
N GLU A 83 7.42 -12.54 -9.76
CA GLU A 83 8.79 -13.00 -10.03
C GLU A 83 9.43 -13.64 -8.78
N VAL A 84 9.24 -13.06 -7.60
CA VAL A 84 9.70 -13.65 -6.33
C VAL A 84 9.01 -14.98 -6.07
N ALA A 85 7.70 -15.10 -6.33
CA ALA A 85 6.96 -16.34 -6.13
C ALA A 85 7.39 -17.47 -7.08
N ALA A 86 7.98 -17.13 -8.23
CA ALA A 86 8.46 -18.10 -9.20
C ALA A 86 9.92 -18.57 -8.94
N LYS A 87 10.66 -17.88 -8.07
CA LYS A 87 12.01 -18.27 -7.64
C LYS A 87 11.96 -19.35 -6.56
#